data_AF-A0A4Q0VNW8-F1
#
_entry.id   AF-A0A4Q0VNW8-F1
#
_cell.length_a   1.000
_cell.length_b   1.000
_cell.length_c   1.000
_cell.angle_alpha   90.00
_cell.angle_beta   90.00
_cell.angle_gamma   90.00
#
_symmetry.space_group_name_H-M   'P 1'
#
loop_
_entity.id
_entity.type
_entity.pdbx_description
1 polymer ?
#
loop_
_entity_poly.entity_id
_entity_poly.type
_entity_poly.pdbx_seq_one_letter_code
_entity_poly.pdbx_strand_id
1 'polypeptide(L)'
;MPYNKDKQQAFQAAQQAFVQAEQVTSNLQPDDEDFGHHLKQAEREVREAEQMIQKALRNASEHQRNELQKFESELEEMKGNLNQY
;
A
#
# COMPACT_ATOMS: atom_id res chain seq x y z
N MET A 1 -0.52 2.03 -29.78
CA MET A 1 0.57 1.29 -29.10
C MET A 1 0.41 1.49 -27.59
N PRO A 2 0.11 0.45 -26.77
CA PRO A 2 -0.38 0.65 -25.39
C PRO A 2 0.61 0.35 -24.25
N TYR A 3 1.76 -0.30 -24.50
CA TYR A 3 2.66 -0.80 -23.44
C TYR A 3 3.20 0.26 -22.45
N ASN A 4 3.24 1.54 -22.81
CA ASN A 4 3.67 2.61 -21.88
C ASN A 4 2.54 3.13 -20.98
N LYS A 5 1.26 2.98 -21.37
CA LYS A 5 0.12 3.38 -20.53
C LYS A 5 -0.03 2.46 -19.33
N ASP A 6 0.15 1.16 -19.53
CA ASP A 6 0.01 0.15 -18.47
C ASP A 6 1.06 0.35 -17.35
N LYS A 7 2.25 0.84 -17.69
CA LYS A 7 3.34 1.11 -16.73
C LYS A 7 3.05 2.32 -15.85
N GLN A 8 2.65 3.44 -16.47
CA GLN A 8 2.30 4.65 -15.74
C GLN A 8 1.06 4.43 -14.86
N GLN A 9 0.07 3.67 -15.37
CA GLN A 9 -1.11 3.30 -14.60
C GLN A 9 -0.78 2.42 -13.40
N ALA A 10 0.12 1.43 -13.55
CA ALA A 10 0.51 0.57 -12.44
C ALA A 10 1.22 1.35 -11.31
N PHE A 11 2.13 2.26 -11.66
CA PHE A 11 2.81 3.10 -10.67
C PHE A 11 1.83 4.03 -9.94
N GLN A 12 0.95 4.72 -10.67
CA GLN A 12 -0.05 5.59 -10.07
C GLN A 12 -1.03 4.82 -9.18
N ALA A 13 -1.47 3.63 -9.61
CA ALA A 13 -2.36 2.79 -8.82
C ALA A 13 -1.66 2.29 -7.53
N ALA A 14 -0.38 1.92 -7.61
CA ALA A 14 0.41 1.54 -6.44
C ALA A 14 0.57 2.71 -5.46
N GLN A 15 0.83 3.93 -5.95
CA GLN A 15 0.91 5.13 -5.12
C GLN A 15 -0.43 5.44 -4.45
N GLN A 16 -1.54 5.31 -5.16
CA GLN A 16 -2.87 5.54 -4.59
C GLN A 16 -3.20 4.51 -3.51
N ALA A 17 -2.92 3.22 -3.77
CA ALA A 17 -3.15 2.15 -2.80
C ALA A 17 -2.30 2.35 -1.54
N PHE A 18 -1.05 2.78 -1.68
CA PHE A 18 -0.17 3.13 -0.56
C PHE A 18 -0.76 4.24 0.31
N VAL A 19 -1.19 5.35 -0.29
CA VAL A 19 -1.82 6.47 0.44
C VAL A 19 -3.10 6.02 1.15
N GLN A 20 -3.90 5.17 0.52
CA GLN A 20 -5.09 4.60 1.16
C GLN A 20 -4.73 3.74 2.36
N ALA A 21 -3.72 2.86 2.24
CA ALA A 21 -3.22 2.03 3.34
C ALA A 21 -2.70 2.89 4.51
N GLU A 22 -1.92 3.94 4.24
CA GLU A 22 -1.47 4.90 5.26
C GLU A 22 -2.65 5.56 5.98
N GLN A 23 -3.65 6.03 5.22
CA GLN A 23 -4.81 6.72 5.78
C GLN A 23 -5.63 5.82 6.70
N VAL A 24 -5.97 4.61 6.26
CA VAL A 24 -6.76 3.69 7.09
C VAL A 24 -5.98 3.24 8.32
N THR A 25 -4.67 3.03 8.20
CA THR A 25 -3.81 2.64 9.32
C THR A 25 -3.68 3.77 10.33
N SER A 26 -3.50 5.01 9.87
CA SER A 26 -3.40 6.21 10.72
C SER A 26 -4.70 6.53 11.46
N ASN A 27 -5.84 6.09 10.94
CA ASN A 27 -7.15 6.32 11.54
C ASN A 27 -7.52 5.28 12.61
N LEU A 28 -6.70 4.24 12.83
CA LEU A 28 -6.97 3.23 13.84
C LEU A 28 -6.92 3.81 15.25
N GLN A 29 -8.05 3.72 15.95
CA GLN A 29 -8.20 4.15 17.33
C GLN A 29 -8.61 2.95 18.20
N PRO A 30 -7.75 2.50 19.14
CA PRO A 30 -8.01 1.33 19.97
C PRO A 30 -9.28 1.43 20.84
N ASP A 31 -9.70 2.65 21.15
CA ASP A 31 -10.87 2.94 21.98
C ASP A 31 -12.18 3.02 21.17
N ASP A 32 -12.13 2.81 19.86
CA ASP A 32 -13.31 2.86 18.98
C ASP A 32 -14.13 1.57 19.07
N GLU A 33 -15.46 1.68 19.07
CA GLU A 33 -16.37 0.52 19.13
C GLU A 33 -16.21 -0.38 17.90
N ASP A 34 -15.86 0.22 16.75
CA ASP A 34 -15.63 -0.44 15.48
C ASP A 34 -14.14 -0.80 15.23
N PHE A 35 -13.27 -0.72 16.25
CA PHE A 35 -11.82 -0.95 16.11
C PHE A 35 -11.48 -2.24 15.36
N GLY A 36 -12.12 -3.35 15.69
CA GLY A 36 -11.87 -4.64 15.03
C GLY A 36 -12.23 -4.64 13.53
N HIS A 37 -13.25 -3.88 13.13
CA HIS A 37 -13.61 -3.70 11.72
C HIS A 37 -12.56 -2.84 11.01
N HIS A 38 -12.15 -1.73 11.63
CA HIS A 38 -11.11 -0.85 11.08
C HIS A 38 -9.76 -1.55 10.96
N LEU A 39 -9.36 -2.35 11.96
CA LEU A 39 -8.12 -3.13 11.93
C LEU A 39 -8.11 -4.09 10.74
N LYS A 40 -9.21 -4.84 10.55
CA LYS A 40 -9.35 -5.76 9.42
C LYS A 40 -9.35 -5.05 8.07
N GLN A 41 -9.93 -3.86 7.99
CA GLN A 41 -9.87 -3.02 6.80
C GLN A 41 -8.42 -2.59 6.54
N ALA A 42 -7.71 -2.10 7.54
CA ALA A 42 -6.31 -1.68 7.41
C ALA A 42 -5.41 -2.83 6.93
N GLU A 43 -5.53 -4.02 7.51
CA GLU A 43 -4.79 -5.20 7.04
C GLU A 43 -5.10 -5.55 5.57
N ARG A 44 -6.34 -5.36 5.14
CA ARG A 44 -6.74 -5.61 3.75
C ARG A 44 -6.09 -4.59 2.83
N GLU A 45 -6.23 -3.31 3.12
CA GLU A 45 -5.67 -2.22 2.30
C GLU A 45 -4.15 -2.32 2.21
N VAL A 46 -3.45 -2.62 3.31
CA VAL A 46 -1.99 -2.86 3.33
C VAL A 46 -1.61 -4.03 2.42
N ARG A 47 -2.31 -5.17 2.50
CA ARG A 47 -2.06 -6.33 1.62
C ARG A 47 -2.36 -6.01 0.16
N GLU A 48 -3.40 -5.24 -0.13
CA GLU A 48 -3.73 -4.83 -1.49
C GLU A 48 -2.67 -3.88 -2.07
N ALA A 49 -2.20 -2.92 -1.27
CA ALA A 49 -1.12 -2.01 -1.63
C ALA A 49 0.20 -2.76 -1.91
N GLU A 50 0.59 -3.72 -1.07
CA GLU A 50 1.77 -4.58 -1.29
C GLU A 50 1.69 -5.26 -2.67
N GLN A 51 0.54 -5.87 -3.00
CA GLN A 51 0.35 -6.54 -4.28
C GLN A 51 0.44 -5.58 -5.48
N MET A 52 -0.11 -4.37 -5.34
CA MET A 52 -0.08 -3.36 -6.39
C MET A 52 1.33 -2.82 -6.62
N ILE A 53 2.10 -2.62 -5.55
CA ILE A 53 3.51 -2.22 -5.61
C ILE A 53 4.35 -3.31 -6.27
N GLN A 54 4.19 -4.58 -5.88
CA GLN A 54 4.91 -5.69 -6.52
C GLN A 54 4.59 -5.80 -8.01
N LYS A 55 3.35 -5.55 -8.43
CA LYS A 55 2.98 -5.50 -9.86
C LYS A 55 3.66 -4.33 -10.56
N ALA A 56 3.69 -3.15 -9.94
CA ALA A 56 4.32 -1.96 -10.49
C ALA A 56 5.84 -2.12 -10.63
N LEU A 57 6.51 -2.75 -9.65
CA LEU A 57 7.97 -2.99 -9.64
C LEU A 57 8.46 -3.82 -10.84
N ARG A 58 7.61 -4.70 -11.38
CA ARG A 58 7.95 -5.54 -12.55
C ARG A 58 8.24 -4.72 -13.81
N ASN A 59 7.56 -3.58 -13.96
CA ASN A 59 7.59 -2.80 -15.19
C ASN A 59 8.06 -1.34 -15.00
N ALA A 60 8.36 -0.94 -13.76
CA ALA A 60 8.78 0.40 -13.38
C ALA A 60 10.16 0.81 -13.93
N SER A 61 10.33 2.10 -14.19
CA SER A 61 11.65 2.71 -14.43
C SER A 61 12.51 2.70 -13.16
N GLU A 62 13.81 3.01 -13.25
CA GLU A 62 14.69 3.06 -12.07
C GLU A 62 14.20 4.05 -11.00
N HIS A 63 13.77 5.25 -11.41
CA HIS A 63 13.21 6.23 -10.48
C HIS A 63 11.94 5.70 -9.80
N GLN A 64 11.02 5.14 -10.57
CA GLN A 64 9.78 4.56 -10.04
C GLN A 64 10.08 3.36 -9.13
N ARG A 65 11.09 2.54 -9.44
CA ARG A 65 11.51 1.42 -8.59
C ARG A 65 11.99 1.89 -7.23
N ASN A 66 12.83 2.93 -7.20
CA ASN A 66 13.32 3.48 -5.93
C ASN A 66 12.16 4.00 -5.05
N GLU A 67 11.15 4.62 -5.64
CA GLU A 67 9.95 5.06 -4.91
C GLU A 67 9.10 3.88 -4.44
N LEU A 68 8.83 2.91 -5.32
CA LEU A 68 8.05 1.72 -4.98
C LEU A 68 8.71 0.86 -3.89
N GLN A 69 10.03 0.77 -3.85
CA GLN A 69 10.76 0.05 -2.79
C GLN A 69 10.65 0.74 -1.43
N LYS A 70 10.56 2.08 -1.40
CA LYS A 70 10.27 2.82 -0.17
C LYS A 70 8.86 2.49 0.33
N PHE A 71 7.86 2.56 -0.56
CA PHE A 71 6.49 2.19 -0.22
C PHE A 71 6.38 0.74 0.26
N GLU A 72 7.10 -0.20 -0.36
CA GLU A 72 7.15 -1.60 0.08
C GLU A 72 7.71 -1.73 1.50
N SER A 73 8.79 -1.01 1.82
CA SER A 73 9.40 -1.02 3.15
C SER A 73 8.46 -0.42 4.20
N GLU A 74 7.83 0.71 3.88
CA GLU A 74 6.87 1.40 4.77
C GLU A 74 5.62 0.55 5.02
N LEU A 75 5.13 -0.20 4.01
CA LEU A 75 4.01 -1.13 4.20
C LEU A 75 4.35 -2.33 5.08
N GLU A 76 5.56 -2.88 4.98
CA GLU A 76 6.00 -3.95 5.86
C GLU A 76 6.09 -3.46 7.32
N GLU A 77 6.52 -2.21 7.54
CA GLU A 77 6.46 -1.59 8.88
C GLU A 77 5.02 -1.44 9.37
N MET A 78 4.11 -0.90 8.54
CA MET A 78 2.69 -0.78 8.88
C MET A 78 2.07 -2.13 9.24
N LYS A 79 2.32 -3.15 8.43
CA LYS A 79 1.85 -4.53 8.66
C LYS A 79 2.41 -5.12 9.95
N GLY A 80 3.68 -4.85 10.24
CA GLY A 80 4.31 -5.20 11.51
C GLY A 80 3.60 -4.58 12.70
N ASN A 81 3.20 -3.30 12.59
CA ASN A 81 2.44 -2.60 13.62
C ASN A 81 1.01 -3.12 13.75
N LEU A 82 0.34 -3.42 12.63
CA LEU A 82 -1.02 -3.99 12.63
C LEU A 82 -1.08 -5.34 13.34
N ASN A 83 -0.06 -6.20 13.16
CA ASN A 83 0.03 -7.50 13.82
C ASN A 83 0.30 -7.43 15.33
N GLN A 84 0.57 -6.24 15.88
CA GLN A 84 0.81 -6.05 17.32
C GLN A 84 -0.46 -5.70 18.11
N TYR A 85 -1.56 -5.38 17.43
CA TYR A 85 -2.88 -5.23 18.04
C TYR A 85 -3.53 -6.59 18.31
#